data_AF-A0A920KS68-F1
#
_entry.id   AF-A0A920KS68-F1
#
_cell.length_a   1.000
_cell.length_b   1.000
_cell.length_c   1.000
_cell.angle_alpha   90.00
_cell.angle_beta   90.00
_cell.angle_gamma   90.00
#
_symmetry.space_group_name_H-M   'P 1'
#
loop_
_entity.id
_entity.type
_entity.pdbx_description
1 polymer ?
#
loop_
_entity_poly.entity_id
_entity_poly.type
_entity_poly.pdbx_seq_one_letter_code
_entity_poly.pdbx_strand_id
1 'polypeptide(L)'
;MDDAYQQRSIDADFNLLISSIKRPFYDDSLFPLGRLREFRCNANRADVLIFSGCDIGITEMEKRNFESKAKKYLKKNTPILFSCITYDKPKKYLEKN
;
A
#
# COMPACT_ATOMS: atom_id res chain seq x y z
N MET A 1 1.72 -15.51 0.65
CA MET A 1 2.91 -15.27 1.48
C MET A 1 2.90 -13.79 1.83
N ASP A 2 2.74 -13.47 3.11
CA ASP A 2 2.22 -12.15 3.51
C ASP A 2 3.27 -11.04 3.60
N ASP A 3 4.56 -11.39 3.58
CA ASP A 3 5.69 -10.44 3.53
C ASP A 3 6.71 -10.87 2.44
N ALA A 4 6.19 -11.27 1.28
CA ALA A 4 6.99 -11.82 0.18
C ALA A 4 7.65 -10.78 -0.71
N TYR A 5 7.21 -9.53 -0.66
CA TYR A 5 7.61 -8.53 -1.64
C TYR A 5 9.13 -8.28 -1.65
N GLN A 6 9.79 -8.45 -0.49
CA GLN A 6 11.25 -8.36 -0.34
C GLN A 6 12.01 -9.64 -0.71
N GLN A 7 11.34 -10.79 -0.79
CA GLN A 7 11.98 -12.08 -1.02
C GLN A 7 12.20 -12.32 -2.51
N ARG A 8 13.28 -11.73 -3.03
CA ARG A 8 13.65 -11.76 -4.46
C ARG A 8 14.11 -13.12 -4.98
N SER A 9 14.40 -14.06 -4.09
CA SER A 9 14.82 -15.42 -4.47
C SER A 9 13.66 -16.30 -4.93
N ILE A 10 12.42 -15.84 -4.76
CA ILE A 10 11.22 -16.53 -5.24
C ILE A 10 10.62 -15.69 -6.36
N ASP A 11 10.47 -16.32 -7.53
CA ASP A 11 9.68 -15.74 -8.62
C ASP A 11 8.20 -15.92 -8.29
N ALA A 12 7.54 -14.84 -7.90
CA ALA A 12 6.10 -14.81 -7.72
C ALA A 12 5.42 -14.54 -9.08
N ASP A 13 4.39 -15.32 -9.40
CA ASP A 13 3.56 -15.08 -10.59
C ASP A 13 2.85 -13.71 -10.56
N PHE A 14 2.68 -13.15 -9.36
CA PHE A 14 2.00 -11.87 -9.15
C PHE A 14 2.49 -11.17 -7.88
N ASN A 15 2.89 -9.90 -8.02
CA ASN A 15 3.46 -9.08 -6.95
C ASN A 15 2.53 -7.93 -6.56
N LEU A 16 2.03 -7.96 -5.33
CA LEU A 16 1.25 -6.89 -4.72
C LEU A 16 2.13 -6.00 -3.85
N LEU A 17 2.14 -4.70 -4.13
CA LEU A 17 2.75 -3.70 -3.25
C LEU A 17 1.66 -2.99 -2.45
N ILE A 18 1.77 -3.04 -1.12
CA ILE A 18 0.85 -2.34 -0.22
C ILE A 18 1.60 -1.14 0.39
N SER A 19 1.02 0.05 0.25
CA SER A 19 1.56 1.29 0.81
C SER A 19 0.50 2.00 1.64
N SER A 20 0.84 2.50 2.82
CA SER A 20 -0.11 3.29 3.61
C SER A 20 -0.31 4.68 3.00
N ILE A 21 -1.54 5.19 3.00
CA ILE A 21 -1.82 6.57 2.57
C ILE A 21 -1.21 7.62 3.53
N LYS A 22 -1.07 7.28 4.82
CA LYS A 22 -0.50 8.15 5.86
C LYS A 22 1.01 8.33 5.70
N ARG A 23 1.68 7.33 5.13
CA ARG A 23 3.12 7.31 4.84
C ARG A 23 3.36 6.56 3.53
N PRO A 24 3.14 7.22 2.39
CA PRO A 24 3.34 6.58 1.10
C PRO A 24 4.79 6.17 0.91
N PHE A 25 5.03 5.03 0.28
CA PHE A 25 6.38 4.52 0.04
C PHE A 25 7.28 5.55 -0.67
N TYR A 26 6.71 6.38 -1.56
CA TYR A 26 7.46 7.34 -2.35
C TYR A 26 7.93 8.58 -1.56
N ASP A 27 7.33 8.84 -0.39
CA ASP A 27 7.71 9.94 0.51
C ASP A 27 8.58 9.46 1.69
N ASP A 28 8.73 8.15 1.90
CA ASP A 28 9.54 7.54 2.99
C ASP A 28 10.96 7.19 2.50
N SER A 29 11.92 7.03 3.40
CA SER A 29 13.34 6.79 3.09
C SER A 29 13.79 5.39 3.51
N LEU A 30 14.95 4.94 3.02
CA LEU A 30 15.57 3.70 3.46
C LEU A 30 15.92 3.74 4.95
N PHE A 31 15.81 2.59 5.61
CA PHE A 31 16.32 2.40 6.96
C PHE A 31 17.84 2.69 7.04
N PRO A 32 18.35 3.37 8.10
CA PRO A 32 17.65 3.81 9.31
C PRO A 32 16.99 5.20 9.22
N LEU A 33 17.17 5.93 8.11
CA LEU A 33 16.61 7.28 7.92
C LEU A 33 15.09 7.29 7.74
N GLY A 34 14.52 6.16 7.31
CA GLY A 34 13.09 5.92 7.22
C GLY A 34 12.75 4.45 7.46
N ARG A 35 11.62 3.99 6.94
CA ARG A 35 11.11 2.62 7.17
C ARG A 35 11.12 1.74 5.94
N LEU A 36 11.53 2.27 4.79
CA LEU A 36 11.63 1.46 3.59
C LEU A 36 12.69 0.38 3.79
N ARG A 37 12.28 -0.86 3.52
CA ARG A 37 13.17 -2.02 3.53
C ARG A 37 13.92 -2.19 2.21
N GLU A 38 13.52 -1.44 1.17
CA GLU A 38 14.20 -1.36 -0.13
C GLU A 38 13.95 0.00 -0.80
N PHE A 39 14.76 0.33 -1.82
CA PHE A 39 14.62 1.60 -2.54
C PHE A 39 13.25 1.74 -3.22
N ARG A 40 12.74 2.98 -3.28
CA ARG A 40 11.46 3.33 -3.94
C ARG A 40 11.37 2.86 -5.39
N CYS A 41 12.49 2.85 -6.12
CA CYS A 41 12.54 2.39 -7.51
C CYS A 41 12.15 0.92 -7.68
N ASN A 42 12.30 0.09 -6.65
CA ASN A 42 11.91 -1.31 -6.70
C ASN A 42 10.40 -1.54 -6.61
N ALA A 43 9.61 -0.46 -6.46
CA ALA A 43 8.16 -0.51 -6.66
C ALA A 43 7.78 -0.89 -8.10
N ASN A 44 8.71 -0.76 -9.06
CA ASN A 44 8.51 -1.18 -10.45
C ASN A 44 8.24 -2.69 -10.61
N ARG A 45 8.54 -3.52 -9.60
CA ARG A 45 8.24 -4.96 -9.62
C ARG A 45 6.76 -5.25 -9.33
N ALA A 46 6.04 -4.29 -8.78
CA ALA A 46 4.63 -4.46 -8.45
C ALA A 46 3.78 -4.58 -9.71
N ASP A 47 2.98 -5.64 -9.75
CA ASP A 47 1.93 -5.82 -10.76
C ASP A 47 0.71 -4.96 -10.39
N VAL A 48 0.47 -4.75 -9.09
CA VAL A 48 -0.56 -3.85 -8.56
C VAL A 48 -0.04 -3.12 -7.32
N LEU A 49 -0.35 -1.82 -7.23
CA LEU A 49 -0.16 -1.01 -6.03
C LEU A 49 -1.50 -0.81 -5.31
N ILE A 50 -1.53 -1.05 -4.00
CA ILE A 50 -2.69 -0.76 -3.14
C ILE A 50 -2.29 0.30 -2.12
N PHE A 51 -3.00 1.43 -2.11
CA PHE A 51 -2.98 2.35 -0.99
C PHE A 51 -3.94 1.88 0.11
N SER A 52 -3.40 1.58 1.28
CA SER A 52 -4.17 1.09 2.43
C SER A 52 -4.41 2.17 3.49
N GLY A 53 -5.47 1.96 4.27
CA GLY A 53 -5.85 2.86 5.35
C GLY A 53 -6.42 4.18 4.84
N CYS A 54 -7.07 4.16 3.68
CA CYS A 54 -7.79 5.31 3.14
C CYS A 54 -8.99 5.66 4.01
N ASP A 55 -9.25 6.95 4.16
CA ASP A 55 -10.48 7.43 4.77
C ASP A 55 -11.68 7.14 3.87
N ILE A 56 -12.84 6.89 4.47
CA ILE A 56 -14.10 6.61 3.73
C ILE A 56 -14.46 7.79 2.81
N GLY A 57 -14.08 9.01 3.19
CA GLY A 57 -14.34 10.24 2.44
C GLY A 57 -13.23 10.66 1.47
N ILE A 58 -12.25 9.81 1.16
CA ILE A 58 -11.16 10.17 0.24
C ILE A 58 -11.71 10.59 -1.13
N THR A 59 -11.33 11.79 -1.55
CA THR A 59 -11.81 12.40 -2.78
C THR A 59 -11.06 11.88 -4.00
N GLU A 60 -11.69 11.99 -5.17
CA GLU A 60 -11.03 11.64 -6.44
C GLU A 60 -9.82 12.53 -6.73
N MET A 61 -9.81 13.77 -6.26
CA MET A 61 -8.66 14.67 -6.38
C MET A 61 -7.46 14.16 -5.56
N GLU A 62 -7.71 13.74 -4.32
CA GLU A 62 -6.67 13.15 -3.48
C GLU A 62 -6.13 11.87 -4.11
N LYS A 63 -7.00 10.95 -4.56
CA LYS A 63 -6.58 9.72 -5.26
C LYS A 63 -5.67 10.03 -6.45
N ARG A 64 -6.05 10.98 -7.30
CA ARG A 64 -5.23 11.43 -8.45
C ARG A 64 -3.86 11.97 -8.01
N ASN A 65 -3.79 12.68 -6.89
CA ASN A 65 -2.53 13.15 -6.33
C ASN A 65 -1.64 11.98 -5.90
N PHE A 66 -2.18 10.99 -5.18
CA PHE A 66 -1.43 9.77 -4.82
C PHE A 66 -0.96 9.00 -6.05
N GLU A 67 -1.83 8.81 -7.04
CA GLU A 67 -1.49 8.13 -8.28
C GLU A 67 -0.36 8.83 -9.04
N SER A 68 -0.44 10.15 -9.21
CA SER A 68 0.56 10.92 -9.97
C SER A 68 1.96 10.83 -9.35
N LYS A 69 2.04 10.80 -8.00
CA LYS A 69 3.30 10.63 -7.28
C LYS A 69 3.83 9.20 -7.39
N ALA A 70 2.96 8.20 -7.25
CA ALA A 70 3.34 6.79 -7.30
C ALA A 70 3.79 6.35 -8.71
N LYS A 71 3.12 6.80 -9.77
CA LYS A 71 3.41 6.45 -11.17
C LYS A 71 4.85 6.71 -11.59
N LYS A 72 5.57 7.61 -10.91
CA LYS A 72 7.01 7.88 -11.13
C LYS A 72 7.91 6.67 -10.83
N TYR A 73 7.44 5.72 -10.03
CA TYR A 73 8.20 4.57 -9.55
C TYR A 73 7.65 3.22 -10.03
N LEU A 74 6.50 3.22 -10.71
CA LEU A 74 5.82 2.01 -11.19
C LEU A 74 6.07 1.79 -12.68
N LYS A 75 5.80 0.56 -13.15
CA LYS A 75 5.73 0.29 -14.59
C LYS A 75 4.52 1.01 -15.20
N LYS A 76 4.58 1.23 -16.51
CA LYS A 76 3.44 1.77 -17.26
C LYS A 76 2.25 0.83 -17.10
N ASN A 77 1.06 1.39 -16.90
CA ASN A 77 -0.20 0.66 -16.74
C ASN A 77 -0.33 -0.20 -15.47
N THR A 78 0.59 -0.11 -14.49
CA THR A 78 0.37 -0.74 -13.18
C THR A 78 -0.90 -0.16 -12.54
N PRO A 79 -1.92 -1.00 -12.23
CA PRO A 79 -3.12 -0.53 -11.55
C PRO A 79 -2.80 -0.02 -10.15
N ILE A 80 -3.48 1.07 -9.76
CA ILE A 80 -3.40 1.65 -8.43
C ILE A 80 -4.79 1.57 -7.82
N LEU A 81 -4.91 0.87 -6.70
CA LEU A 81 -6.15 0.65 -5.98
C LEU A 81 -6.09 1.34 -4.61
N PHE A 82 -7.25 1.59 -4.02
CA PHE A 82 -7.40 2.22 -2.72
C PHE A 82 -8.28 1.35 -1.83
N SER A 83 -7.85 1.10 -0.59
CA SER A 83 -8.59 0.29 0.38
C SER A 83 -8.85 1.09 1.66
N CYS A 84 -10.09 1.02 2.14
CA CYS A 84 -10.51 1.54 3.43
C CYS A 84 -10.93 0.39 4.35
N ILE A 85 -10.89 0.62 5.66
CA ILE A 85 -11.43 -0.31 6.65
C ILE A 85 -12.57 0.39 7.36
N THR A 86 -13.74 -0.25 7.37
CA THR A 86 -14.90 0.18 8.14
C THR A 86 -15.12 -0.81 9.27
N TYR A 87 -15.21 -0.29 10.49
CA TYR A 87 -15.51 -1.09 11.67
C TYR A 87 -17.00 -0.98 11.98
N ASP A 88 -17.64 -2.12 12.27
CA ASP A 88 -18.98 -2.13 12.84
C ASP A 88 -18.94 -1.61 14.30
N LYS A 89 -20.11 -1.30 14.86
CA LYS A 89 -20.20 -0.87 16.26
C LYS A 89 -19.59 -1.94 17.18
N PRO A 90 -18.78 -1.54 18.18
CA PRO A 90 -18.23 -2.49 19.14
C PRO A 90 -19.34 -3.33 19.78
N LYS A 91 -19.22 -4.65 19.69
CA LYS A 91 -20.15 -5.60 20.34
C LYS A 91 -19.51 -6.11 21.63
N LYS A 92 -20.29 -6.17 22.71
CA LYS A 92 -19.85 -6.83 23.94
C LYS A 92 -19.70 -8.32 23.65
N TYR A 93 -18.53 -8.88 23.96
CA TYR A 93 -18.27 -10.31 23.76
C TYR A 93 -18.91 -11.19 24.85
N LEU A 94 -19.18 -10.62 26.02
CA LEU A 94 -19.78 -11.32 27.16
C LEU A 94 -21.18 -10.76 27.41
N GLU A 95 -22.18 -11.26 26.69
CA GLU A 95 -23.53 -11.33 27.25
C GLU A 95 -23.60 -12.65 28.02
N LYS A 96 -23.59 -12.56 29.36
CA LYS A 96 -23.90 -13.68 30.24
C LYS A 96 -25.33 -14.12 29.94
N ASN A 97 -25.51 -15.39 29.58
CA ASN A 97 -26.76 -16.11 29.85
C ASN A 97 -26.99 -16.18 31.36
#